data_AF-A0A162NKX7-F1
#
_entry.id   AF-A0A162NKX7-F1
#
_cell.length_a   1.000
_cell.length_b   1.000
_cell.length_c   1.000
_cell.angle_alpha   90.00
_cell.angle_beta   90.00
_cell.angle_gamma   90.00
#
_symmetry.space_group_name_H-M   'P 1'
#
loop_
_entity.id
_entity.type
_entity.pdbx_description
1 polymer ?
#
loop_
_entity_poly.entity_id
_entity_poly.type
_entity_poly.pdbx_seq_one_letter_code
_entity_poly.pdbx_strand_id
1 'polypeptide(L)'
;MAERKIIILLSGEIGAGKSTLSKRLEEKFNFKVLRTREAIAELRKKHMRENPGDRSFLQEGGAALDKIDGGKWVLDFFQEQFKLSREDDRLFVIDSVRIASQIQHFRKAYNHIVFHIHLLASPEILKERYMQRDEVASLEANEAEQKYEESKRDLTEMQVGSLSAEADLCINTELSTPEDVVVRIASFLKLLAPTGGKLVDVLVGGQFGSEGKGQISAHIAPEYDCLVRVGGPNAGHTVYEEPEKHVFHLLPSGCYRNQHAKLLLGPGTVINADKLLEEIAKYRVADEFSRRLVIDENAIIISEQDIALEEANKTKISSTAQGVGAATATNIVARLWAETKHKAKYHPKLQPFIGSTFDELEAMYRDNKKILLEGTQGTGLSLHHGLYPYVTSRDTTVSGCISEAGISPMRINKIIMVARTYPIRVGGTSGDFQSKEIDLDIIAHRSGLDPEVLKKREITTTTKKARRIAEFNWSLFRKACELNSPTDIALTFVDYFSKENEKARRYDQLTPETRQFIEEVERCSGVKVSLISTGFDYRAIIDRRNW
;
A
#
# COMPACT_ATOMS: atom_id res chain seq x y z
N MET A 1 -19.72 -11.19 2.25
CA MET A 1 -20.78 -10.30 2.81
C MET A 1 -20.92 -8.98 2.05
N ALA A 2 -20.01 -8.63 1.13
CA ALA A 2 -19.98 -7.36 0.39
C ALA A 2 -21.12 -7.13 -0.64
N GLU A 3 -22.12 -8.02 -0.73
CA GLU A 3 -23.24 -7.89 -1.69
C GLU A 3 -24.51 -7.25 -1.08
N ARG A 4 -24.56 -7.01 0.23
CA ARG A 4 -25.76 -6.45 0.89
C ARG A 4 -25.60 -4.95 1.14
N LYS A 5 -26.66 -4.19 0.84
CA LYS A 5 -26.78 -2.78 1.27
C LYS A 5 -26.71 -2.72 2.81
N ILE A 6 -26.14 -1.68 3.38
CA ILE A 6 -26.07 -1.39 4.82
C ILE A 6 -26.51 0.07 5.01
N ILE A 7 -27.42 0.29 5.95
CA ILE A 7 -27.92 1.62 6.32
C ILE A 7 -27.61 1.84 7.79
N ILE A 8 -26.75 2.83 8.07
CA ILE A 8 -26.47 3.29 9.42
C ILE A 8 -27.40 4.45 9.75
N LEU A 9 -28.09 4.38 10.89
CA LEU A 9 -28.84 5.49 11.46
C LEU A 9 -28.03 6.05 12.63
N LEU A 10 -27.56 7.30 12.52
CA LEU A 10 -26.83 7.96 13.59
C LEU A 10 -27.77 8.74 14.49
N SER A 11 -27.56 8.60 15.80
CA SER A 11 -28.21 9.42 16.82
C SER A 11 -27.22 9.76 17.93
N GLY A 12 -27.62 10.64 18.82
CA GLY A 12 -26.77 11.18 19.88
C GLY A 12 -26.98 12.67 19.98
N GLU A 13 -26.68 13.23 21.14
CA GLU A 13 -26.92 14.64 21.41
C GLU A 13 -26.05 15.58 20.55
N ILE A 14 -26.39 16.86 20.56
CA ILE A 14 -25.56 17.94 20.01
C ILE A 14 -24.20 17.91 20.70
N GLY A 15 -23.13 17.82 19.92
CA GLY A 15 -21.75 17.70 20.42
C GLY A 15 -21.23 16.25 20.44
N ALA A 16 -22.07 15.24 20.20
CA ALA A 16 -21.68 13.83 20.29
C ALA A 16 -20.77 13.33 19.15
N GLY A 17 -20.37 14.17 18.19
CA GLY A 17 -19.43 13.79 17.13
C GLY A 17 -20.02 13.11 15.88
N LYS A 18 -21.35 13.12 15.71
CA LYS A 18 -22.06 12.46 14.58
C LYS A 18 -21.50 12.85 13.20
N SER A 19 -21.38 14.14 12.90
CA SER A 19 -20.93 14.60 11.59
C SER A 19 -19.44 14.33 11.33
N THR A 20 -18.61 14.34 12.37
CA THR A 20 -17.21 13.89 12.28
C THR A 20 -17.14 12.41 11.90
N LEU A 21 -17.98 11.59 12.53
CA LEU A 21 -18.07 10.17 12.21
C LEU A 21 -18.56 9.96 10.76
N SER A 22 -19.65 10.61 10.34
CA SER A 22 -20.21 10.47 8.99
C SER A 22 -19.16 10.78 7.91
N LYS A 23 -18.41 11.88 8.09
CA LYS A 23 -17.34 12.29 7.18
C LYS A 23 -16.23 11.24 7.09
N ARG A 24 -15.79 10.68 8.22
CA ARG A 24 -14.73 9.64 8.22
C ARG A 24 -15.20 8.32 7.62
N LEU A 25 -16.46 7.94 7.83
CA LEU A 25 -17.03 6.74 7.18
C LEU A 25 -17.12 6.92 5.66
N GLU A 26 -17.46 8.13 5.19
CA GLU A 26 -17.41 8.50 3.77
C GLU A 26 -15.98 8.38 3.22
N GLU A 27 -15.01 9.02 3.86
CA GLU A 27 -13.62 9.03 3.41
C GLU A 27 -12.96 7.63 3.39
N LYS A 28 -13.22 6.79 4.41
CA LYS A 28 -12.51 5.50 4.60
C LYS A 28 -13.22 4.29 3.98
N PHE A 29 -14.54 4.34 3.86
CA PHE A 29 -15.35 3.22 3.42
C PHE A 29 -16.33 3.58 2.29
N ASN A 30 -16.28 4.81 1.74
CA ASN A 30 -17.21 5.29 0.72
C ASN A 30 -18.68 5.19 1.13
N PHE A 31 -18.99 5.48 2.41
CA PHE A 31 -20.39 5.66 2.81
C PHE A 31 -21.00 6.88 2.12
N LYS A 32 -22.19 6.71 1.54
CA LYS A 32 -23.01 7.85 1.10
C LYS A 32 -23.67 8.50 2.31
N VAL A 33 -23.29 9.74 2.60
CA VAL A 33 -23.82 10.51 3.74
C VAL A 33 -25.11 11.21 3.35
N LEU A 34 -26.20 10.88 4.04
CA LEU A 34 -27.52 11.44 3.86
C LEU A 34 -27.89 12.28 5.08
N ARG A 35 -27.97 13.60 4.93
CA ARG A 35 -28.15 14.49 6.08
C ARG A 35 -29.59 14.93 6.25
N THR A 36 -30.20 14.57 7.37
CA THR A 36 -31.59 14.94 7.71
C THR A 36 -31.79 16.45 7.71
N ARG A 37 -30.77 17.24 8.10
CA ARG A 37 -30.83 18.71 8.04
C ARG A 37 -31.03 19.26 6.62
N GLU A 38 -30.44 18.62 5.62
CA GLU A 38 -30.55 19.03 4.21
C GLU A 38 -31.95 18.69 3.69
N ALA A 39 -32.47 17.52 4.08
CA ALA A 39 -33.84 17.12 3.77
C ALA A 39 -34.90 18.08 4.34
N ILE A 40 -34.74 18.53 5.60
CA ILE A 40 -35.65 19.50 6.22
C ILE A 40 -35.63 20.82 5.45
N ALA A 41 -34.43 21.31 5.11
CA ALA A 41 -34.28 22.56 4.36
C ALA A 41 -34.95 22.47 2.98
N GLU A 42 -34.83 21.34 2.28
CA GLU A 42 -35.46 21.12 0.98
C GLU A 42 -36.99 21.05 1.09
N LEU A 43 -37.51 20.27 2.04
CA LEU A 43 -38.94 20.11 2.27
C LEU A 43 -39.60 21.43 2.70
N ARG A 44 -38.93 22.24 3.53
CA ARG A 44 -39.45 23.56 3.95
C ARG A 44 -39.34 24.62 2.85
N LYS A 45 -38.30 24.63 2.01
CA LYS A 45 -38.18 25.55 0.87
C LYS A 45 -39.35 25.43 -0.12
N LYS A 46 -39.94 24.23 -0.25
CA LYS A 46 -41.14 24.04 -1.08
C LYS A 46 -42.39 24.74 -0.52
N HIS A 47 -42.38 25.19 0.74
CA HIS A 47 -43.57 25.69 1.43
C HIS A 47 -43.44 27.11 2.04
N MET A 48 -42.24 27.71 2.16
CA MET A 48 -42.05 29.08 2.70
C MET A 48 -40.89 29.86 2.03
N ARG A 49 -41.04 31.18 1.90
CA ARG A 49 -40.05 32.15 1.34
C ARG A 49 -39.11 32.72 2.43
N GLU A 50 -38.55 31.90 3.32
CA GLU A 50 -37.64 32.37 4.38
C GLU A 50 -36.24 31.73 4.30
N ASN A 51 -35.27 32.42 4.92
CA ASN A 51 -33.84 32.18 4.75
C ASN A 51 -33.39 30.89 5.49
N PRO A 52 -32.85 29.88 4.80
CA PRO A 52 -32.63 28.52 5.32
C PRO A 52 -31.44 28.35 6.30
N GLY A 53 -30.89 29.44 6.83
CA GLY A 53 -29.64 29.42 7.60
C GLY A 53 -29.80 29.31 9.13
N ASP A 54 -31.00 29.55 9.67
CA ASP A 54 -31.21 29.54 11.12
C ASP A 54 -31.46 28.11 11.67
N ARG A 55 -30.89 27.79 12.83
CA ARG A 55 -30.94 26.44 13.42
C ARG A 55 -32.28 26.17 14.10
N SER A 56 -32.91 27.20 14.68
CA SER A 56 -34.28 27.12 15.20
C SER A 56 -35.25 26.70 14.09
N PHE A 57 -35.05 27.23 12.87
CA PHE A 57 -35.82 26.90 11.68
C PHE A 57 -35.69 25.42 11.29
N LEU A 58 -34.53 24.79 11.47
CA LEU A 58 -34.36 23.35 11.19
C LEU A 58 -34.95 22.46 12.29
N GLN A 59 -34.87 22.90 13.56
CA GLN A 59 -35.43 22.16 14.70
C GLN A 59 -36.97 22.18 14.67
N GLU A 60 -37.57 23.37 14.56
CA GLU A 60 -39.02 23.53 14.45
C GLU A 60 -39.59 22.82 13.22
N GLY A 61 -38.87 22.90 12.09
CA GLY A 61 -39.28 22.24 10.86
C GLY A 61 -39.25 20.72 10.96
N GLY A 62 -38.22 20.20 11.60
CA GLY A 62 -38.13 18.80 11.96
C GLY A 62 -39.30 18.34 12.83
N ALA A 63 -39.51 19.01 13.96
CA ALA A 63 -40.56 18.67 14.92
C ALA A 63 -41.97 18.78 14.31
N ALA A 64 -42.21 19.75 13.43
CA ALA A 64 -43.46 19.88 12.70
C ALA A 64 -43.71 18.71 11.75
N LEU A 65 -42.70 18.30 10.97
CA LEU A 65 -42.79 17.14 10.09
C LEU A 65 -42.99 15.84 10.89
N ASP A 66 -42.25 15.68 11.99
CA ASP A 66 -42.37 14.52 12.88
C ASP A 66 -43.78 14.38 13.47
N LYS A 67 -44.46 15.49 13.81
CA LYS A 67 -45.86 15.49 14.28
C LYS A 67 -46.88 15.09 13.21
N ILE A 68 -46.58 15.34 11.93
CA ILE A 68 -47.53 15.08 10.82
C ILE A 68 -47.65 13.58 10.56
N ASP A 69 -46.53 12.86 10.47
CA ASP A 69 -46.52 11.46 10.03
C ASP A 69 -45.78 10.49 10.96
N GLY A 70 -45.46 10.94 12.18
CA GLY A 70 -44.71 10.16 13.14
C GLY A 70 -43.25 9.93 12.72
N GLY A 71 -42.65 10.85 11.95
CA GLY A 71 -41.27 10.79 11.49
C GLY A 71 -41.03 9.89 10.28
N LYS A 72 -42.09 9.48 9.57
CA LYS A 72 -41.99 8.65 8.36
C LYS A 72 -41.33 9.42 7.20
N TRP A 73 -41.44 10.75 7.18
CA TRP A 73 -40.88 11.60 6.14
C TRP A 73 -39.37 11.40 5.93
N VAL A 74 -38.60 11.06 6.98
CA VAL A 74 -37.15 10.81 6.87
C VAL A 74 -36.89 9.61 5.96
N LEU A 75 -37.66 8.52 6.17
CA LEU A 75 -37.61 7.34 5.32
C LEU A 75 -38.04 7.68 3.90
N ASP A 76 -39.21 8.31 3.75
CA ASP A 76 -39.80 8.60 2.43
C ASP A 76 -38.86 9.49 1.59
N PHE A 77 -38.22 10.49 2.22
CA PHE A 77 -37.29 11.40 1.55
C PHE A 77 -36.03 10.68 1.05
N PHE A 78 -35.38 9.87 1.91
CA PHE A 78 -34.14 9.19 1.54
C PHE A 78 -34.36 7.92 0.72
N GLN A 79 -35.56 7.33 0.76
CA GLN A 79 -35.91 6.16 -0.03
C GLN A 79 -35.75 6.41 -1.53
N GLU A 80 -36.10 7.60 -2.02
CA GLU A 80 -35.86 7.98 -3.41
C GLU A 80 -34.36 8.05 -3.74
N GLN A 81 -33.53 8.48 -2.80
CA GLN A 81 -32.08 8.52 -2.99
C GLN A 81 -31.42 7.13 -2.99
N PHE A 82 -32.03 6.14 -2.32
CA PHE A 82 -31.59 4.74 -2.39
C PHE A 82 -32.02 4.04 -3.68
N LYS A 83 -33.12 4.48 -4.31
CA LYS A 83 -33.56 3.99 -5.62
C LYS A 83 -32.70 4.54 -6.76
N LEU A 84 -32.29 5.80 -6.65
CA LEU A 84 -31.44 6.50 -7.62
C LEU A 84 -29.94 6.19 -7.46
N SER A 85 -29.54 5.46 -6.41
CA SER A 85 -28.15 5.11 -6.16
C SER A 85 -27.63 4.11 -7.19
N ARG A 86 -26.33 4.17 -7.51
CA ARG A 86 -25.71 3.18 -8.41
C ARG A 86 -25.74 1.79 -7.76
N GLU A 87 -25.60 0.72 -8.55
CA GLU A 87 -25.54 -0.66 -8.02
C GLU A 87 -24.36 -0.87 -7.05
N ASP A 88 -23.31 -0.07 -7.19
CA ASP A 88 -22.12 -0.10 -6.33
C ASP A 88 -22.32 0.68 -5.00
N ASP A 89 -23.35 1.53 -4.91
CA ASP A 89 -23.66 2.26 -3.68
C ASP A 89 -24.33 1.32 -2.67
N ARG A 90 -23.52 0.74 -1.78
CA ARG A 90 -23.98 -0.27 -0.81
C ARG A 90 -23.97 0.22 0.64
N LEU A 91 -23.25 1.29 0.95
CA LEU A 91 -23.07 1.77 2.33
C LEU A 91 -23.68 3.16 2.47
N PHE A 92 -24.67 3.31 3.35
CA PHE A 92 -25.37 4.56 3.58
C PHE A 92 -25.33 4.93 5.06
N VAL A 93 -25.20 6.22 5.35
CA VAL A 93 -25.29 6.75 6.71
C VAL A 93 -26.27 7.91 6.75
N ILE A 94 -27.21 7.87 7.69
CA ILE A 94 -28.20 8.91 7.91
C ILE A 94 -27.77 9.73 9.12
N ASP A 95 -27.40 10.99 8.89
CA ASP A 95 -26.99 11.96 9.91
C ASP A 95 -28.05 13.08 10.02
N SER A 96 -29.02 12.98 10.92
CA SER A 96 -29.22 11.96 11.97
C SER A 96 -30.71 11.67 12.18
N VAL A 97 -31.00 10.58 12.88
CA VAL A 97 -32.34 10.28 13.42
C VAL A 97 -32.48 10.85 14.82
N ARG A 98 -33.69 11.30 15.17
CA ARG A 98 -33.97 12.08 16.38
C ARG A 98 -35.08 11.50 17.26
N ILE A 99 -35.90 10.60 16.75
CA ILE A 99 -36.97 9.92 17.52
C ILE A 99 -37.04 8.43 17.19
N ALA A 100 -37.57 7.62 18.11
CA ALA A 100 -37.61 6.16 17.98
C ALA A 100 -38.43 5.69 16.77
N SER A 101 -39.53 6.37 16.45
CA SER A 101 -40.39 6.03 15.30
C SER A 101 -39.66 6.13 13.96
N GLN A 102 -38.75 7.09 13.79
CA GLN A 102 -37.91 7.19 12.58
C GLN A 102 -37.08 5.90 12.40
N ILE A 103 -36.43 5.42 13.46
CA ILE A 103 -35.65 4.17 13.44
C ILE A 103 -36.55 2.98 13.09
N GLN A 104 -37.73 2.91 13.69
CA GLN A 104 -38.70 1.83 13.46
C GLN A 104 -39.20 1.81 12.01
N HIS A 105 -39.44 2.97 11.38
CA HIS A 105 -39.83 3.03 9.97
C HIS A 105 -38.75 2.44 9.06
N PHE A 106 -37.48 2.80 9.27
CA PHE A 106 -36.36 2.22 8.52
C PHE A 106 -36.23 0.71 8.74
N ARG A 107 -36.27 0.25 10.01
CA ARG A 107 -36.22 -1.18 10.34
C ARG A 107 -37.41 -1.94 9.71
N LYS A 108 -38.60 -1.35 9.64
CA LYS A 108 -39.75 -1.96 8.96
C LYS A 108 -39.57 -2.05 7.44
N ALA A 109 -38.96 -1.03 6.82
CA ALA A 109 -38.79 -0.97 5.37
C ALA A 109 -37.63 -1.84 4.85
N TYR A 110 -36.51 -1.88 5.58
CA TYR A 110 -35.27 -2.51 5.12
C TYR A 110 -34.78 -3.66 6.02
N ASN A 111 -35.36 -3.84 7.21
CA ASN A 111 -35.11 -4.97 8.11
C ASN A 111 -33.62 -5.13 8.47
N HIS A 112 -33.03 -6.29 8.14
CA HIS A 112 -31.73 -6.77 8.64
C HIS A 112 -30.49 -6.05 8.09
N ILE A 113 -30.68 -4.96 7.35
CA ILE A 113 -29.60 -4.12 6.84
C ILE A 113 -29.54 -2.74 7.50
N VAL A 114 -30.41 -2.46 8.47
CA VAL A 114 -30.45 -1.19 9.21
C VAL A 114 -29.78 -1.37 10.57
N PHE A 115 -28.79 -0.53 10.86
CA PHE A 115 -28.09 -0.51 12.15
C PHE A 115 -28.17 0.88 12.75
N HIS A 116 -28.68 0.96 13.97
CA HIS A 116 -28.76 2.18 14.74
C HIS A 116 -27.54 2.31 15.65
N ILE A 117 -26.75 3.36 15.42
CA ILE A 117 -25.57 3.68 16.21
C ILE A 117 -25.87 4.95 17.01
N HIS A 118 -25.67 4.88 18.32
CA HIS A 118 -25.90 5.98 19.23
C HIS A 118 -24.59 6.47 19.85
N LEU A 119 -24.30 7.77 19.71
CA LEU A 119 -23.10 8.40 20.23
C LEU A 119 -23.40 9.12 21.55
N LEU A 120 -22.58 8.81 22.57
CA LEU A 120 -22.69 9.32 23.93
C LEU A 120 -21.48 10.20 24.27
N ALA A 121 -21.69 11.18 25.14
CA ALA A 121 -20.65 11.89 25.88
C ALA A 121 -21.31 12.57 27.10
N SER A 122 -20.52 12.93 28.11
CA SER A 122 -21.02 13.70 29.25
C SER A 122 -21.53 15.09 28.83
N PRO A 123 -22.52 15.68 29.54
CA PRO A 123 -23.04 17.01 29.24
C PRO A 123 -21.96 18.10 29.15
N GLU A 124 -20.94 18.01 29.99
CA GLU A 124 -19.80 18.93 30.04
C GLU A 124 -19.02 18.89 28.73
N ILE A 125 -18.69 17.69 28.26
CA ILE A 125 -17.95 17.47 27.01
C ILE A 125 -18.79 17.85 25.78
N LEU A 126 -20.09 17.57 25.80
CA LEU A 126 -21.01 17.97 24.73
C LEU A 126 -21.04 19.50 24.57
N LYS A 127 -21.09 20.23 25.70
CA LYS A 127 -21.06 21.69 25.75
C LYS A 127 -19.72 22.23 25.25
N GLU A 128 -18.60 21.70 25.75
CA GLU A 128 -17.26 22.11 25.31
C GLU A 128 -17.10 21.97 23.79
N ARG A 129 -17.47 20.81 23.23
CA ARG A 129 -17.41 20.55 21.78
C ARG A 129 -18.37 21.41 20.98
N TYR A 130 -19.47 21.86 21.57
CA TYR A 130 -20.36 22.81 20.92
C TYR A 130 -19.72 24.19 20.80
N MET A 131 -19.07 24.67 21.87
CA MET A 131 -18.40 25.97 21.88
C MET A 131 -17.25 26.06 20.89
N GLN A 132 -16.56 24.94 20.63
CA GLN A 132 -15.44 24.87 19.68
C GLN A 132 -15.86 24.81 18.20
N ARG A 133 -17.16 24.86 17.87
CA ARG A 133 -17.63 24.81 16.47
C ARG A 133 -17.41 26.14 15.78
N ASP A 134 -17.00 26.10 14.52
CA ASP A 134 -16.76 27.31 13.70
C ASP A 134 -17.95 28.28 13.68
N GLU A 135 -19.19 27.78 13.65
CA GLU A 135 -20.44 28.58 13.65
C GLU A 135 -20.66 29.38 14.95
N VAL A 136 -20.02 28.96 16.05
CA VAL A 136 -20.25 29.46 17.41
C VAL A 136 -18.98 30.07 18.01
N ALA A 137 -17.80 29.64 17.54
CA ALA A 137 -16.49 30.07 18.03
C ALA A 137 -16.21 31.56 17.81
N SER A 138 -16.92 32.20 16.88
CA SER A 138 -16.84 33.64 16.62
C SER A 138 -17.82 34.48 17.46
N LEU A 139 -18.70 33.85 18.24
CA LEU A 139 -19.64 34.53 19.12
C LEU A 139 -19.01 34.81 20.49
N GLU A 140 -19.53 35.81 21.19
CA GLU A 140 -19.20 36.04 22.61
C GLU A 140 -19.62 34.80 23.44
N ALA A 141 -18.80 34.44 24.43
CA ALA A 141 -18.97 33.19 25.19
C ALA A 141 -20.37 33.05 25.82
N ASN A 142 -20.92 34.15 26.34
CA ASN A 142 -22.26 34.18 26.92
C ASN A 142 -23.38 33.94 25.88
N GLU A 143 -23.20 34.44 24.65
CA GLU A 143 -24.18 34.25 23.56
C GLU A 143 -24.13 32.81 23.03
N ALA A 144 -22.92 32.25 22.91
CA ALA A 144 -22.69 30.86 22.55
C ALA A 144 -23.32 29.89 23.57
N GLU A 145 -23.16 30.19 24.86
CA GLU A 145 -23.75 29.44 25.96
C GLU A 145 -25.27 29.51 25.94
N GLN A 146 -25.84 30.70 25.77
CA GLN A 146 -27.29 30.85 25.68
C GLN A 146 -27.87 30.04 24.51
N LYS A 147 -27.24 30.07 23.32
CA LYS A 147 -27.68 29.26 22.16
C LYS A 147 -27.61 27.76 22.41
N TYR A 148 -26.60 27.30 23.16
CA TYR A 148 -26.51 25.89 23.56
C TYR A 148 -27.66 25.48 24.48
N GLU A 149 -27.91 26.28 25.52
CA GLU A 149 -29.00 26.01 26.47
C GLU A 149 -30.38 26.07 25.80
N GLU A 150 -30.59 27.02 24.88
CA GLU A 150 -31.80 27.06 24.04
C GLU A 150 -31.95 25.80 23.18
N SER A 151 -30.86 25.35 22.55
CA SER A 151 -30.86 24.11 21.77
C SER A 151 -31.15 22.88 22.63
N LYS A 152 -30.69 22.85 23.89
CA LYS A 152 -30.93 21.76 24.85
C LYS A 152 -32.35 21.72 25.39
N ARG A 153 -33.07 22.86 25.37
CA ARG A 153 -34.48 22.93 25.79
C ARG A 153 -35.44 22.40 24.73
N ASP A 154 -34.98 22.17 23.50
CA ASP A 154 -35.79 21.52 22.47
C ASP A 154 -36.25 20.13 22.93
N LEU A 155 -37.54 19.86 22.83
CA LEU A 155 -38.14 18.60 23.29
C LEU A 155 -37.52 17.38 22.59
N THR A 156 -37.19 17.52 21.31
CA THR A 156 -36.57 16.45 20.53
C THR A 156 -35.17 16.18 21.06
N GLU A 157 -34.37 17.22 21.22
CA GLU A 157 -32.99 17.12 21.73
C GLU A 157 -32.93 16.50 23.13
N MET A 158 -33.83 16.88 24.04
CA MET A 158 -33.91 16.27 25.38
C MET A 158 -34.21 14.76 25.34
N GLN A 159 -34.93 14.30 24.33
CA GLN A 159 -35.33 12.90 24.20
C GLN A 159 -34.32 12.05 23.42
N VAL A 160 -33.41 12.65 22.66
CA VAL A 160 -32.43 11.91 21.83
C VAL A 160 -31.60 10.92 22.66
N GLY A 161 -31.22 11.26 23.90
CA GLY A 161 -30.46 10.36 24.78
C GLY A 161 -31.18 9.03 25.08
N SER A 162 -32.52 9.03 25.09
CA SER A 162 -33.32 7.81 25.31
C SER A 162 -33.20 6.79 24.18
N LEU A 163 -32.79 7.23 22.97
CA LEU A 163 -32.60 6.35 21.82
C LEU A 163 -31.47 5.34 22.04
N SER A 164 -30.55 5.60 22.99
CA SER A 164 -29.52 4.64 23.37
C SER A 164 -30.06 3.27 23.78
N ALA A 165 -31.28 3.21 24.32
CA ALA A 165 -31.91 1.96 24.77
C ALA A 165 -32.26 0.99 23.62
N GLU A 166 -32.47 1.50 22.41
CA GLU A 166 -32.86 0.71 21.22
C GLU A 166 -31.74 0.61 20.17
N ALA A 167 -30.56 1.15 20.48
CA ALA A 167 -29.40 1.18 19.59
C ALA A 167 -28.71 -0.19 19.50
N ASP A 168 -28.30 -0.53 18.28
CA ASP A 168 -27.52 -1.75 18.02
C ASP A 168 -26.07 -1.61 18.52
N LEU A 169 -25.56 -0.38 18.59
CA LEU A 169 -24.26 -0.05 19.17
C LEU A 169 -24.26 1.35 19.81
N CYS A 170 -23.88 1.41 21.09
CA CYS A 170 -23.61 2.65 21.80
C CYS A 170 -22.11 2.89 21.93
N ILE A 171 -21.65 4.08 21.55
CA ILE A 171 -20.24 4.48 21.66
C ILE A 171 -20.12 5.74 22.48
N ASN A 172 -19.42 5.65 23.61
CA ASN A 172 -19.00 6.82 24.36
C ASN A 172 -17.80 7.48 23.65
N THR A 173 -18.06 8.64 23.04
CA THR A 173 -17.09 9.42 22.27
C THR A 173 -16.18 10.29 23.14
N GLU A 174 -16.42 10.39 24.44
CA GLU A 174 -15.48 10.98 25.40
C GLU A 174 -14.27 10.06 25.61
N LEU A 175 -14.50 8.75 25.60
CA LEU A 175 -13.48 7.72 25.85
C LEU A 175 -12.84 7.18 24.57
N SER A 176 -13.06 7.83 23.42
CA SER A 176 -12.65 7.32 22.12
C SER A 176 -12.24 8.47 21.21
N THR A 177 -11.09 8.33 20.55
CA THR A 177 -10.74 9.25 19.47
C THR A 177 -11.73 9.08 18.30
N PRO A 178 -11.86 10.07 17.40
CA PRO A 178 -12.71 9.92 16.22
C PRO A 178 -12.39 8.67 15.38
N GLU A 179 -11.13 8.27 15.33
CA GLU A 179 -10.71 7.08 14.58
C GLU A 179 -11.12 5.78 15.30
N ASP A 180 -11.05 5.74 16.63
CA ASP A 180 -11.53 4.59 17.42
C ASP A 180 -13.03 4.35 17.21
N VAL A 181 -13.83 5.43 17.15
CA VAL A 181 -15.27 5.34 16.86
C VAL A 181 -15.50 4.69 15.49
N VAL A 182 -14.75 5.13 14.45
CA VAL A 182 -14.82 4.57 13.11
C VAL A 182 -14.45 3.09 13.10
N VAL A 183 -13.34 2.70 13.75
CA VAL A 183 -12.89 1.31 13.83
C VAL A 183 -13.90 0.43 14.56
N ARG A 184 -14.50 0.91 15.66
CA ARG A 184 -15.54 0.17 16.39
C ARG A 184 -16.77 -0.10 15.54
N ILE A 185 -17.22 0.88 14.76
CA ILE A 185 -18.37 0.72 13.84
C ILE A 185 -18.00 -0.18 12.68
N ALA A 186 -16.85 0.03 12.05
CA ALA A 186 -16.38 -0.80 10.96
C ALA A 186 -16.20 -2.27 11.40
N SER A 187 -15.71 -2.51 12.61
CA SER A 187 -15.59 -3.84 13.22
C SER A 187 -16.96 -4.47 13.45
N PHE A 188 -17.89 -3.72 14.06
CA PHE A 188 -19.28 -4.15 14.28
C PHE A 188 -19.96 -4.57 12.98
N LEU A 189 -19.72 -3.82 11.90
CA LEU A 189 -20.26 -4.08 10.56
C LEU A 189 -19.42 -5.06 9.73
N LYS A 190 -18.31 -5.57 10.27
CA LYS A 190 -17.35 -6.46 9.58
C LYS A 190 -16.82 -5.88 8.26
N LEU A 191 -16.57 -4.57 8.25
CA LEU A 191 -16.01 -3.83 7.12
C LEU A 191 -14.48 -3.80 7.12
N LEU A 192 -13.83 -4.13 8.24
CA LEU A 192 -12.37 -4.21 8.30
C LEU A 192 -11.86 -5.42 7.51
N ALA A 193 -10.65 -5.32 6.96
CA ALA A 193 -10.04 -6.47 6.31
C ALA A 193 -9.84 -7.60 7.34
N PRO A 194 -10.10 -8.87 6.97
CA PRO A 194 -9.72 -9.99 7.81
C PRO A 194 -8.22 -9.93 8.09
N THR A 195 -7.75 -10.25 9.30
CA THR A 195 -6.31 -10.22 9.63
C THR A 195 -5.51 -11.38 9.05
N GLY A 196 -6.19 -12.41 8.52
CA GLY A 196 -5.61 -13.51 7.75
C GLY A 196 -5.92 -13.39 6.26
N GLY A 197 -5.31 -14.26 5.45
CA GLY A 197 -5.51 -14.32 4.00
C GLY A 197 -4.19 -14.19 3.25
N LYS A 198 -3.89 -15.20 2.44
CA LYS A 198 -2.67 -15.31 1.66
C LYS A 198 -2.85 -14.55 0.34
N LEU A 199 -2.47 -13.27 0.31
CA LEU A 199 -2.71 -12.36 -0.82
C LEU A 199 -1.45 -11.71 -1.38
N VAL A 200 -0.32 -11.83 -0.68
CA VAL A 200 0.93 -11.16 -1.04
C VAL A 200 1.93 -12.18 -1.54
N ASP A 201 2.37 -12.04 -2.79
CA ASP A 201 3.53 -12.76 -3.30
C ASP A 201 4.77 -11.86 -3.15
N VAL A 202 5.87 -12.41 -2.66
CA VAL A 202 7.11 -11.67 -2.39
C VAL A 202 8.22 -12.15 -3.31
N LEU A 203 8.86 -11.22 -4.02
CA LEU A 203 9.97 -11.50 -4.93
C LEU A 203 11.29 -10.96 -4.36
N VAL A 204 12.25 -11.85 -4.09
CA VAL A 204 13.56 -11.53 -3.49
C VAL A 204 14.72 -12.14 -4.27
N GLY A 205 15.94 -11.64 -4.07
CA GLY A 205 17.15 -12.21 -4.67
C GLY A 205 17.81 -13.21 -3.73
N GLY A 206 18.28 -14.33 -4.25
CA GLY A 206 18.96 -15.37 -3.46
C GLY A 206 20.47 -15.15 -3.30
N GLN A 207 21.08 -14.23 -4.03
CA GLN A 207 22.54 -14.11 -4.15
C GLN A 207 22.99 -12.67 -3.83
N PHE A 208 23.91 -12.10 -4.60
CA PHE A 208 24.50 -10.78 -4.36
C PHE A 208 23.90 -9.66 -5.23
N GLY A 209 22.65 -9.81 -5.68
CA GLY A 209 22.01 -8.85 -6.57
C GLY A 209 22.25 -9.13 -8.06
N SER A 210 21.57 -8.37 -8.92
CA SER A 210 21.60 -8.54 -10.40
C SER A 210 21.20 -9.93 -10.91
N GLU A 211 20.31 -10.62 -10.19
CA GLU A 211 19.78 -11.93 -10.57
C GLU A 211 18.64 -11.84 -11.60
N GLY A 212 18.30 -10.66 -12.12
CA GLY A 212 17.19 -10.51 -13.09
C GLY A 212 15.80 -10.37 -12.47
N LYS A 213 15.72 -9.99 -11.19
CA LYS A 213 14.45 -9.71 -10.48
C LYS A 213 13.48 -8.80 -11.25
N GLY A 214 14.00 -7.73 -11.86
CA GLY A 214 13.20 -6.79 -12.64
C GLY A 214 12.42 -7.46 -13.76
N GLN A 215 13.09 -8.30 -14.56
CA GLN A 215 12.47 -9.02 -15.66
C GLN A 215 11.41 -10.01 -15.17
N ILE A 216 11.71 -10.75 -14.08
CA ILE A 216 10.75 -11.70 -13.49
C ILE A 216 9.53 -10.96 -12.94
N SER A 217 9.74 -9.90 -12.15
CA SER A 217 8.68 -9.05 -11.60
C SER A 217 7.80 -8.48 -12.71
N ALA A 218 8.41 -7.91 -13.76
CA ALA A 218 7.67 -7.37 -14.89
C ALA A 218 6.88 -8.43 -15.65
N HIS A 219 7.41 -9.66 -15.80
CA HIS A 219 6.71 -10.76 -16.47
C HIS A 219 5.43 -11.17 -15.75
N ILE A 220 5.46 -11.28 -14.42
CA ILE A 220 4.31 -11.73 -13.63
C ILE A 220 3.40 -10.58 -13.20
N ALA A 221 3.86 -9.33 -13.28
CA ALA A 221 3.12 -8.14 -12.84
C ALA A 221 1.68 -8.02 -13.39
N PRO A 222 1.34 -8.42 -14.63
CA PRO A 222 -0.04 -8.37 -15.13
C PRO A 222 -1.06 -9.20 -14.34
N GLU A 223 -0.62 -10.12 -13.48
CA GLU A 223 -1.48 -10.97 -12.65
C GLU A 223 -1.92 -10.33 -11.32
N TYR A 224 -1.40 -9.14 -11.00
CA TYR A 224 -1.57 -8.48 -9.70
C TYR A 224 -2.35 -7.17 -9.82
N ASP A 225 -3.12 -6.87 -8.78
CA ASP A 225 -3.85 -5.61 -8.65
C ASP A 225 -2.96 -4.49 -8.10
N CYS A 226 -1.88 -4.85 -7.40
CA CYS A 226 -0.96 -3.90 -6.79
C CYS A 226 0.49 -4.38 -6.83
N LEU A 227 1.40 -3.45 -7.13
CA LEU A 227 2.83 -3.65 -7.12
C LEU A 227 3.45 -2.78 -6.02
N VAL A 228 4.12 -3.41 -5.06
CA VAL A 228 4.79 -2.75 -3.95
C VAL A 228 6.29 -2.84 -4.14
N ARG A 229 7.01 -1.76 -3.85
CA ARG A 229 8.47 -1.76 -3.81
C ARG A 229 9.00 -1.17 -2.51
N VAL A 230 10.13 -1.70 -2.07
CA VAL A 230 10.88 -1.27 -0.88
C VAL A 230 12.37 -1.13 -1.23
N GLY A 231 13.15 -0.55 -0.32
CA GLY A 231 14.59 -0.35 -0.52
C GLY A 231 14.92 1.00 -1.13
N GLY A 232 16.03 1.10 -1.87
CA GLY A 232 16.52 2.38 -2.39
C GLY A 232 17.03 2.32 -3.83
N PRO A 233 17.46 3.47 -4.38
CA PRO A 233 17.87 3.60 -5.79
C PRO A 233 19.22 2.93 -6.11
N ASN A 234 19.83 2.25 -5.14
CA ASN A 234 21.08 1.52 -5.30
C ASN A 234 20.94 0.16 -6.01
N ALA A 235 19.73 -0.28 -6.37
CA ALA A 235 19.49 -1.38 -7.29
C ALA A 235 18.74 -0.92 -8.55
N GLY A 236 19.36 -1.12 -9.71
CA GLY A 236 18.68 -0.99 -11.00
C GLY A 236 18.08 -2.33 -11.46
N HIS A 237 16.78 -2.36 -11.64
CA HIS A 237 16.03 -3.50 -12.17
C HIS A 237 15.77 -3.28 -13.65
N THR A 238 16.49 -4.04 -14.47
CA THR A 238 16.35 -3.99 -15.93
C THR A 238 15.16 -4.85 -16.38
N VAL A 239 14.34 -4.28 -17.25
CA VAL A 239 13.23 -4.96 -17.94
C VAL A 239 13.48 -4.83 -19.44
N TYR A 240 13.43 -5.94 -20.16
CA TYR A 240 13.62 -5.98 -21.60
C TYR A 240 12.26 -5.85 -22.27
N GLU A 241 12.09 -4.76 -23.03
CA GLU A 241 10.93 -4.48 -23.89
C GLU A 241 11.42 -4.15 -25.31
N GLU A 242 10.52 -4.21 -26.29
CA GLU A 242 10.75 -3.72 -27.64
C GLU A 242 10.07 -2.34 -27.82
N PRO A 243 10.75 -1.34 -28.42
CA PRO A 243 12.10 -1.38 -28.99
C PRO A 243 13.24 -1.10 -28.00
N GLU A 244 12.93 -0.68 -26.76
CA GLU A 244 13.94 -0.23 -25.79
C GLU A 244 13.89 -1.00 -24.47
N LYS A 245 15.05 -1.26 -23.87
CA LYS A 245 15.11 -1.74 -22.49
C LYS A 245 14.80 -0.63 -21.49
N HIS A 246 14.13 -0.99 -20.41
CA HIS A 246 13.82 -0.09 -19.30
C HIS A 246 14.63 -0.45 -18.06
N VAL A 247 14.93 0.57 -17.25
CA VAL A 247 15.63 0.42 -15.99
C VAL A 247 14.83 1.16 -14.94
N PHE A 248 14.51 0.46 -13.86
CA PHE A 248 13.75 0.97 -12.72
C PHE A 248 14.62 0.92 -11.46
N HIS A 249 14.66 2.01 -10.71
CA HIS A 249 15.38 2.12 -9.45
C HIS A 249 14.40 2.16 -8.29
N LEU A 250 13.38 3.04 -8.37
CA LEU A 250 12.45 3.29 -7.29
C LEU A 250 11.06 2.73 -7.60
N LEU A 251 10.54 2.96 -8.82
CA LEU A 251 9.25 2.41 -9.19
C LEU A 251 9.28 0.87 -9.28
N PRO A 252 8.18 0.17 -8.93
CA PRO A 252 8.05 -1.26 -9.18
C PRO A 252 8.28 -1.57 -10.66
N SER A 253 9.15 -2.54 -10.96
CA SER A 253 9.64 -2.76 -12.34
C SER A 253 8.57 -3.25 -13.31
N GLY A 254 7.48 -3.83 -12.80
CA GLY A 254 6.33 -4.23 -13.61
C GLY A 254 5.33 -3.13 -13.95
N CYS A 255 5.53 -1.89 -13.47
CA CYS A 255 4.56 -0.82 -13.64
C CYS A 255 4.32 -0.44 -15.11
N TYR A 256 5.30 -0.68 -15.99
CA TYR A 256 5.16 -0.44 -17.42
C TYR A 256 4.24 -1.47 -18.09
N ARG A 257 4.40 -2.75 -17.76
CA ARG A 257 3.59 -3.85 -18.32
C ARG A 257 2.18 -3.91 -17.75
N ASN A 258 2.01 -3.55 -16.48
CA ASN A 258 0.70 -3.50 -15.84
C ASN A 258 0.32 -2.05 -15.57
N GLN A 259 -0.34 -1.40 -16.54
CA GLN A 259 -0.76 0.00 -16.46
C GLN A 259 -1.94 0.26 -15.49
N HIS A 260 -2.60 -0.81 -15.03
CA HIS A 260 -3.79 -0.70 -14.17
C HIS A 260 -3.48 -0.94 -12.69
N ALA A 261 -2.37 -1.62 -12.37
CA ALA A 261 -2.00 -1.87 -11.00
C ALA A 261 -1.73 -0.58 -10.23
N LYS A 262 -2.22 -0.55 -8.99
CA LYS A 262 -1.78 0.41 -7.98
C LYS A 262 -0.29 0.20 -7.71
N LEU A 263 0.44 1.28 -7.49
CA LEU A 263 1.87 1.24 -7.16
C LEU A 263 2.08 1.81 -5.76
N LEU A 264 2.75 1.08 -4.89
CA LEU A 264 3.04 1.52 -3.53
C LEU A 264 4.55 1.53 -3.28
N LEU A 265 5.06 2.62 -2.70
CA LEU A 265 6.40 2.68 -2.12
C LEU A 265 6.27 2.65 -0.59
N GLY A 266 6.68 1.55 0.03
CA GLY A 266 6.45 1.30 1.47
C GLY A 266 7.22 2.25 2.40
N PRO A 267 6.87 2.31 3.70
CA PRO A 267 7.46 3.23 4.67
C PRO A 267 8.98 3.07 4.86
N GLY A 268 9.53 1.88 4.61
CA GLY A 268 10.97 1.63 4.67
C GLY A 268 11.76 2.07 3.43
N THR A 269 11.08 2.61 2.40
CA THR A 269 11.73 3.02 1.15
C THR A 269 12.61 4.24 1.36
N VAL A 270 13.78 4.25 0.72
CA VAL A 270 14.75 5.35 0.71
C VAL A 270 14.76 5.95 -0.70
N ILE A 271 14.38 7.21 -0.82
CA ILE A 271 13.97 7.85 -2.08
C ILE A 271 14.94 8.96 -2.44
N ASN A 272 15.52 8.86 -3.63
CA ASN A 272 16.04 10.04 -4.32
C ASN A 272 14.88 10.69 -5.08
N ALA A 273 14.46 11.88 -4.66
CA ALA A 273 13.24 12.51 -5.16
C ALA A 273 13.32 12.85 -6.65
N ASP A 274 14.45 13.39 -7.12
CA ASP A 274 14.60 13.77 -8.52
C ASP A 274 14.58 12.54 -9.44
N LYS A 275 15.28 11.46 -9.06
CA LYS A 275 15.23 10.18 -9.81
C LYS A 275 13.83 9.58 -9.84
N LEU A 276 13.08 9.67 -8.75
CA LEU A 276 11.70 9.18 -8.73
C LEU A 276 10.82 9.98 -9.68
N LEU A 277 10.94 11.31 -9.67
CA LEU A 277 10.19 12.19 -10.57
C LEU A 277 10.54 11.93 -12.04
N GLU A 278 11.82 11.69 -12.36
CA GLU A 278 12.25 11.26 -13.69
C GLU A 278 11.58 9.95 -14.11
N GLU A 279 11.54 8.94 -13.23
CA GLU A 279 10.88 7.66 -13.50
C GLU A 279 9.36 7.82 -13.67
N ILE A 280 8.70 8.62 -12.82
CA ILE A 280 7.27 8.92 -12.92
C ILE A 280 6.94 9.55 -14.27
N ALA A 281 7.71 10.56 -14.69
CA ALA A 281 7.53 11.24 -15.96
C ALA A 281 7.79 10.30 -17.15
N LYS A 282 8.89 9.53 -17.10
CA LYS A 282 9.28 8.61 -18.16
C LYS A 282 8.23 7.53 -18.41
N TYR A 283 7.71 6.91 -17.36
CA TYR A 283 6.78 5.79 -17.48
C TYR A 283 5.31 6.20 -17.37
N ARG A 284 5.03 7.52 -17.33
CA ARG A 284 3.69 8.10 -17.29
C ARG A 284 2.81 7.46 -16.21
N VAL A 285 3.39 7.27 -15.04
CA VAL A 285 2.71 6.60 -13.91
C VAL A 285 1.57 7.45 -13.36
N ALA A 286 1.70 8.77 -13.46
CA ALA A 286 0.66 9.70 -13.07
C ALA A 286 0.43 10.77 -14.14
N ASP A 287 -0.85 11.06 -14.39
CA ASP A 287 -1.35 12.32 -14.94
C ASP A 287 -2.04 13.11 -13.81
N GLU A 288 -2.57 14.29 -14.12
CA GLU A 288 -3.22 15.20 -13.17
C GLU A 288 -4.39 14.57 -12.39
N PHE A 289 -4.91 13.40 -12.83
CA PHE A 289 -6.03 12.69 -12.22
C PHE A 289 -5.67 11.31 -11.65
N SER A 290 -4.44 10.82 -11.86
CA SER A 290 -4.03 9.46 -11.51
C SER A 290 -3.60 9.33 -10.04
N ARG A 291 -4.43 8.67 -9.22
CA ARG A 291 -4.08 8.19 -7.86
C ARG A 291 -3.35 6.84 -7.88
N ARG A 292 -2.65 6.51 -8.96
CA ARG A 292 -2.07 5.18 -9.17
C ARG A 292 -0.87 4.92 -8.27
N LEU A 293 0.00 5.91 -8.07
CA LEU A 293 1.17 5.83 -7.21
C LEU A 293 0.85 6.43 -5.84
N VAL A 294 1.18 5.69 -4.78
CA VAL A 294 1.19 6.19 -3.41
C VAL A 294 2.58 5.96 -2.81
N ILE A 295 3.16 7.04 -2.31
CA ILE A 295 4.42 7.05 -1.57
C ILE A 295 4.06 7.18 -0.10
N ASP A 296 4.53 6.24 0.71
CA ASP A 296 4.28 6.32 2.14
C ASP A 296 4.85 7.61 2.74
N GLU A 297 4.05 8.30 3.54
CA GLU A 297 4.44 9.54 4.20
C GLU A 297 5.73 9.42 5.04
N ASN A 298 6.05 8.21 5.53
CA ASN A 298 7.20 7.94 6.38
C ASN A 298 8.43 7.42 5.62
N ALA A 299 8.37 7.31 4.29
CA ALA A 299 9.53 7.02 3.47
C ALA A 299 10.63 8.08 3.65
N ILE A 300 11.89 7.67 3.46
CA ILE A 300 13.08 8.48 3.74
C ILE A 300 13.51 9.18 2.46
N ILE A 301 13.75 10.49 2.50
CA ILE A 301 14.31 11.27 1.41
C ILE A 301 15.84 11.34 1.57
N ILE A 302 16.55 11.00 0.50
CA ILE A 302 18.00 11.14 0.40
C ILE A 302 18.34 12.61 0.18
N SER A 303 19.18 13.17 1.05
CA SER A 303 19.71 14.53 0.90
C SER A 303 20.98 14.56 0.06
N GLU A 304 21.35 15.75 -0.41
CA GLU A 304 22.66 15.97 -1.06
C GLU A 304 23.83 15.68 -0.09
N GLN A 305 23.66 15.95 1.21
CA GLN A 305 24.68 15.63 2.21
C GLN A 305 24.89 14.11 2.34
N ASP A 306 23.81 13.33 2.28
CA ASP A 306 23.90 11.86 2.34
C ASP A 306 24.68 11.31 1.14
N ILE A 307 24.44 11.85 -0.06
CA ILE A 307 25.17 11.48 -1.28
C ILE A 307 26.65 11.86 -1.14
N ALA A 308 26.94 13.10 -0.75
CA ALA A 308 28.31 13.59 -0.58
C ALA A 308 29.11 12.78 0.46
N LEU A 309 28.46 12.39 1.57
CA LEU A 309 29.08 11.56 2.61
C LEU A 309 29.49 10.18 2.07
N GLU A 310 28.64 9.55 1.27
CA GLU A 310 28.98 8.27 0.64
C GLU A 310 30.05 8.42 -0.46
N GLU A 311 30.00 9.48 -1.26
CA GLU A 311 31.00 9.74 -2.30
C GLU A 311 32.41 9.88 -1.71
N ALA A 312 32.53 10.58 -0.58
CA ALA A 312 33.79 10.73 0.15
C ALA A 312 34.38 9.38 0.65
N ASN A 313 33.56 8.35 0.80
CA ASN A 313 33.95 7.04 1.36
C ASN A 313 33.83 5.87 0.35
N LYS A 314 33.61 6.18 -0.93
CA LYS A 314 33.20 5.23 -1.99
C LYS A 314 34.14 4.04 -2.23
N THR A 315 35.43 4.17 -1.91
CA THR A 315 36.48 3.21 -2.28
C THR A 315 36.53 1.96 -1.40
N LYS A 316 36.05 2.02 -0.15
CA LYS A 316 36.27 0.94 0.83
C LYS A 316 35.41 -0.31 0.62
N ILE A 317 34.15 -0.14 0.20
CA ILE A 317 33.17 -1.22 0.05
C ILE A 317 32.54 -1.27 -1.34
N SER A 318 33.09 -0.54 -2.31
CA SER A 318 32.52 -0.40 -3.66
C SER A 318 31.04 0.06 -3.64
N SER A 319 30.72 0.99 -2.74
CA SER A 319 29.37 1.57 -2.61
C SER A 319 28.91 2.18 -3.94
N THR A 320 27.58 2.15 -4.16
CA THR A 320 26.96 2.85 -5.28
C THR A 320 27.05 4.36 -5.16
N ALA A 321 27.37 4.89 -3.96
CA ALA A 321 27.39 6.31 -3.63
C ALA A 321 26.10 7.00 -4.07
N GLN A 322 24.99 6.46 -3.57
CA GLN A 322 23.64 6.95 -3.89
C GLN A 322 22.99 7.61 -2.68
N GLY A 323 23.69 7.67 -1.54
CA GLY A 323 23.20 8.25 -0.29
C GLY A 323 22.26 7.32 0.50
N VAL A 324 22.08 6.07 0.09
CA VAL A 324 21.11 5.15 0.71
C VAL A 324 21.51 4.78 2.14
N GLY A 325 22.76 4.39 2.35
CA GLY A 325 23.28 4.04 3.66
C GLY A 325 23.38 5.24 4.59
N ALA A 326 23.86 6.37 4.07
CA ALA A 326 23.92 7.62 4.82
C ALA A 326 22.51 8.09 5.24
N ALA A 327 21.54 8.15 4.33
CA ALA A 327 20.17 8.54 4.65
C ALA A 327 19.50 7.57 5.64
N THR A 328 19.79 6.27 5.54
CA THR A 328 19.29 5.28 6.51
C THR A 328 19.85 5.55 7.91
N ALA A 329 21.16 5.83 8.02
CA ALA A 329 21.80 6.17 9.28
C ALA A 329 21.25 7.49 9.85
N THR A 330 21.14 8.53 9.01
CA THR A 330 20.52 9.82 9.35
C THR A 330 19.11 9.61 9.90
N ASN A 331 18.29 8.77 9.28
CA ASN A 331 16.93 8.49 9.76
C ASN A 331 16.89 7.84 11.14
N ILE A 332 17.83 6.95 11.46
CA ILE A 332 17.94 6.34 12.79
C ILE A 332 18.33 7.41 13.83
N VAL A 333 19.33 8.21 13.49
CA VAL A 333 19.95 9.19 14.38
C VAL A 333 19.02 10.40 14.62
N ALA A 334 18.29 10.86 13.61
CA ALA A 334 17.32 11.96 13.69
C ALA A 334 16.23 11.76 14.76
N ARG A 335 15.88 10.50 15.09
CA ARG A 335 14.93 10.18 16.15
C ARG A 335 15.36 10.69 17.51
N LEU A 336 16.67 10.80 17.77
CA LEU A 336 17.22 11.29 19.03
C LEU A 336 16.85 12.76 19.29
N TRP A 337 16.53 13.52 18.24
CA TRP A 337 16.14 14.93 18.33
C TRP A 337 14.73 15.19 17.81
N ALA A 338 13.92 14.14 17.63
CA ALA A 338 12.57 14.22 17.05
C ALA A 338 12.52 14.95 15.69
N GLU A 339 13.60 14.88 14.91
CA GLU A 339 13.67 15.51 13.59
C GLU A 339 13.02 14.62 12.52
N THR A 340 12.19 15.23 11.67
CA THR A 340 11.39 14.51 10.68
C THR A 340 11.46 15.10 9.27
N LYS A 341 12.27 16.14 9.05
CA LYS A 341 12.33 16.87 7.78
C LYS A 341 12.76 16.01 6.59
N HIS A 342 13.50 14.93 6.83
CA HIS A 342 13.91 13.94 5.84
C HIS A 342 12.79 12.94 5.45
N LYS A 343 11.57 13.09 5.97
CA LYS A 343 10.42 12.24 5.62
C LYS A 343 9.69 12.74 4.38
N ALA A 344 9.17 11.80 3.58
CA ALA A 344 8.54 12.09 2.30
C ALA A 344 7.36 13.07 2.40
N LYS A 345 6.59 13.04 3.49
CA LYS A 345 5.49 13.99 3.74
C LYS A 345 5.89 15.46 3.79
N TYR A 346 7.17 15.77 4.01
CA TYR A 346 7.66 17.15 3.99
C TYR A 346 8.31 17.53 2.67
N HIS A 347 8.42 16.61 1.70
CA HIS A 347 9.05 16.90 0.42
C HIS A 347 8.06 17.64 -0.52
N PRO A 348 8.35 18.87 -0.95
CA PRO A 348 7.39 19.70 -1.70
C PRO A 348 6.96 19.10 -3.03
N LYS A 349 7.91 18.54 -3.80
CA LYS A 349 7.63 18.00 -5.15
C LYS A 349 6.88 16.66 -5.13
N LEU A 350 6.83 15.97 -3.99
CA LEU A 350 6.21 14.65 -3.90
C LEU A 350 4.80 14.68 -3.32
N GLN A 351 4.33 15.85 -2.83
CA GLN A 351 3.01 16.02 -2.20
C GLN A 351 1.84 15.38 -2.97
N PRO A 352 1.76 15.46 -4.32
CA PRO A 352 0.67 14.82 -5.06
C PRO A 352 0.59 13.30 -4.92
N PHE A 353 1.69 12.65 -4.51
CA PHE A 353 1.81 11.19 -4.41
C PHE A 353 1.86 10.70 -2.95
N ILE A 354 1.94 11.60 -1.97
CA ILE A 354 2.04 11.21 -0.55
C ILE A 354 0.69 10.66 -0.09
N GLY A 355 0.73 9.51 0.59
CA GLY A 355 -0.45 8.92 1.21
C GLY A 355 -0.08 7.79 2.17
N SER A 356 -1.11 7.12 2.68
CA SER A 356 -0.98 5.97 3.58
C SER A 356 -0.93 4.68 2.77
N THR A 357 0.24 4.06 2.66
CA THR A 357 0.32 2.73 2.00
C THR A 357 -0.39 1.66 2.80
N PHE A 358 -0.49 1.84 4.12
CA PHE A 358 -1.24 0.97 5.02
C PHE A 358 -2.74 0.94 4.66
N ASP A 359 -3.38 2.10 4.49
CA ASP A 359 -4.81 2.16 4.19
C ASP A 359 -5.12 1.58 2.80
N GLU A 360 -4.24 1.79 1.83
CA GLU A 360 -4.34 1.20 0.49
C GLU A 360 -4.25 -0.34 0.55
N LEU A 361 -3.28 -0.88 1.31
CA LEU A 361 -3.14 -2.33 1.51
C LEU A 361 -4.35 -2.92 2.25
N GLU A 362 -4.86 -2.25 3.30
CA GLU A 362 -6.02 -2.72 4.04
C GLU A 362 -7.30 -2.71 3.19
N ALA A 363 -7.48 -1.71 2.32
CA ALA A 363 -8.56 -1.72 1.32
C ALA A 363 -8.42 -2.92 0.36
N MET A 364 -7.21 -3.17 -0.14
CA MET A 364 -6.94 -4.31 -1.03
C MET A 364 -7.16 -5.67 -0.36
N TYR A 365 -6.76 -5.83 0.91
CA TYR A 365 -6.99 -7.07 1.65
C TYR A 365 -8.48 -7.33 1.87
N ARG A 366 -9.27 -6.29 2.12
CA ARG A 366 -10.73 -6.37 2.23
C ARG A 366 -11.36 -6.85 0.93
N ASP A 367 -10.85 -6.35 -0.19
CA ASP A 367 -11.35 -6.65 -1.55
C ASP A 367 -10.69 -7.90 -2.17
N ASN A 368 -9.92 -8.66 -1.37
CA ASN A 368 -9.26 -9.90 -1.78
C ASN A 368 -8.37 -9.74 -3.03
N LYS A 369 -7.68 -8.59 -3.10
CA LYS A 369 -6.80 -8.21 -4.21
C LYS A 369 -5.42 -8.85 -4.09
N LYS A 370 -4.81 -9.18 -5.23
CA LYS A 370 -3.48 -9.79 -5.30
C LYS A 370 -2.38 -8.73 -5.32
N ILE A 371 -1.38 -8.90 -4.47
CA ILE A 371 -0.30 -7.94 -4.29
C ILE A 371 1.05 -8.61 -4.58
N LEU A 372 1.90 -7.95 -5.36
CA LEU A 372 3.29 -8.35 -5.59
C LEU A 372 4.24 -7.38 -4.87
N LEU A 373 5.01 -7.89 -3.91
CA LEU A 373 6.09 -7.14 -3.26
C LEU A 373 7.43 -7.44 -3.92
N GLU A 374 8.04 -6.43 -4.53
CA GLU A 374 9.36 -6.50 -5.13
C GLU A 374 10.45 -6.02 -4.17
N GLY A 375 11.29 -6.95 -3.72
CA GLY A 375 12.50 -6.66 -2.96
C GLY A 375 13.67 -6.21 -3.84
N THR A 376 14.55 -5.40 -3.27
CA THR A 376 15.78 -4.94 -3.92
C THR A 376 17.00 -5.73 -3.45
N GLN A 377 18.03 -5.82 -4.31
CA GLN A 377 19.26 -6.59 -4.04
C GLN A 377 19.00 -8.08 -3.74
N GLY A 378 20.00 -8.81 -3.27
CA GLY A 378 19.89 -10.23 -2.94
C GLY A 378 20.27 -10.51 -1.49
N THR A 379 19.90 -11.69 -1.00
CA THR A 379 20.07 -12.14 0.39
C THR A 379 21.53 -12.09 0.84
N GLY A 380 22.49 -12.36 -0.06
CA GLY A 380 23.92 -12.26 0.22
C GLY A 380 24.42 -10.84 0.51
N LEU A 381 23.61 -9.82 0.19
CA LEU A 381 23.86 -8.41 0.53
C LEU A 381 23.08 -7.94 1.76
N SER A 382 22.36 -8.81 2.47
CA SER A 382 21.66 -8.43 3.71
C SER A 382 22.63 -7.86 4.73
N LEU A 383 22.27 -6.74 5.37
CA LEU A 383 23.04 -6.10 6.43
C LEU A 383 23.34 -7.07 7.59
N HIS A 384 22.41 -7.97 7.90
CA HIS A 384 22.50 -8.88 9.04
C HIS A 384 23.01 -10.27 8.66
N HIS A 385 22.69 -10.74 7.45
CA HIS A 385 22.90 -12.14 7.07
C HIS A 385 23.92 -12.34 5.94
N GLY A 386 24.33 -11.25 5.29
CA GLY A 386 25.33 -11.22 4.22
C GLY A 386 26.77 -11.18 4.75
N LEU A 387 27.71 -10.96 3.82
CA LEU A 387 29.15 -10.91 4.11
C LEU A 387 29.58 -9.50 4.53
N TYR A 388 29.24 -9.11 5.77
CA TYR A 388 29.62 -7.81 6.33
C TYR A 388 31.15 -7.61 6.33
N PRO A 389 31.67 -6.41 5.99
CA PRO A 389 30.96 -5.15 5.71
C PRO A 389 30.50 -4.95 4.26
N TYR A 390 30.67 -5.95 3.39
CA TYR A 390 30.39 -5.84 1.95
C TYR A 390 28.92 -6.13 1.62
N VAL A 391 28.02 -5.40 2.26
CA VAL A 391 26.56 -5.58 2.24
C VAL A 391 25.85 -4.24 2.02
N THR A 392 24.54 -4.26 1.80
CA THR A 392 23.74 -3.03 1.78
C THR A 392 23.36 -2.60 3.20
N SER A 393 22.79 -1.41 3.35
CA SER A 393 22.39 -0.81 4.64
C SER A 393 21.05 -1.32 5.20
N ARG A 394 20.55 -2.46 4.71
CA ARG A 394 19.25 -3.03 5.08
C ARG A 394 19.25 -4.55 5.04
N ASP A 395 18.25 -5.16 5.67
CA ASP A 395 17.97 -6.57 5.43
C ASP A 395 17.23 -6.77 4.10
N THR A 396 17.72 -7.70 3.29
CA THR A 396 17.23 -7.98 1.92
C THR A 396 16.49 -9.32 1.84
N THR A 397 16.25 -9.98 2.98
CA THR A 397 15.40 -11.18 3.05
C THR A 397 13.92 -10.83 2.90
N VAL A 398 13.07 -11.85 2.77
CA VAL A 398 11.60 -11.71 2.81
C VAL A 398 11.16 -10.95 4.06
N SER A 399 11.69 -11.30 5.23
CA SER A 399 11.36 -10.66 6.51
C SER A 399 11.68 -9.17 6.50
N GLY A 400 12.85 -8.78 5.98
CA GLY A 400 13.21 -7.39 5.78
C GLY A 400 12.28 -6.67 4.81
N CYS A 401 11.93 -7.32 3.68
CA CYS A 401 11.06 -6.72 2.68
C CYS A 401 9.65 -6.45 3.20
N ILE A 402 9.01 -7.43 3.86
CA ILE A 402 7.65 -7.26 4.40
C ILE A 402 7.63 -6.28 5.57
N SER A 403 8.68 -6.23 6.39
CA SER A 403 8.79 -5.25 7.48
C SER A 403 8.83 -3.83 6.94
N GLU A 404 9.57 -3.59 5.86
CA GLU A 404 9.66 -2.26 5.24
C GLU A 404 8.40 -1.88 4.45
N ALA A 405 7.61 -2.86 4.02
CA ALA A 405 6.34 -2.65 3.35
C ALA A 405 5.15 -2.52 4.32
N GLY A 406 5.33 -2.82 5.62
CA GLY A 406 4.23 -2.86 6.58
C GLY A 406 3.30 -4.06 6.40
N ILE A 407 3.82 -5.19 5.91
CA ILE A 407 3.04 -6.40 5.58
C ILE A 407 3.26 -7.48 6.64
N SER A 408 2.16 -8.05 7.16
CA SER A 408 2.22 -9.17 8.10
C SER A 408 2.73 -10.45 7.42
N PRO A 409 3.58 -11.26 8.08
CA PRO A 409 4.01 -12.56 7.55
C PRO A 409 2.85 -13.50 7.19
N MET A 410 1.71 -13.39 7.89
CA MET A 410 0.53 -14.23 7.65
C MET A 410 -0.23 -13.86 6.36
N ARG A 411 0.16 -12.76 5.69
CA ARG A 411 -0.39 -12.34 4.39
C ARG A 411 0.34 -12.98 3.21
N ILE A 412 1.52 -13.55 3.44
CA ILE A 412 2.35 -14.11 2.39
C ILE A 412 1.68 -15.36 1.81
N ASN A 413 1.55 -15.37 0.49
CA ASN A 413 1.04 -16.47 -0.29
C ASN A 413 2.16 -17.26 -0.94
N LYS A 414 3.01 -16.59 -1.75
CA LYS A 414 4.20 -17.19 -2.36
C LYS A 414 5.45 -16.36 -2.09
N ILE A 415 6.58 -17.05 -2.15
CA ILE A 415 7.91 -16.44 -2.09
C ILE A 415 8.67 -16.92 -3.33
N ILE A 416 8.91 -15.98 -4.25
CA ILE A 416 9.64 -16.21 -5.49
C ILE A 416 11.07 -15.72 -5.27
N MET A 417 12.00 -16.66 -5.13
CA MET A 417 13.42 -16.32 -4.98
C MET A 417 14.14 -16.40 -6.33
N VAL A 418 14.70 -15.27 -6.75
CA VAL A 418 15.43 -15.18 -8.01
C VAL A 418 16.90 -15.48 -7.79
N ALA A 419 17.44 -16.41 -8.57
CA ALA A 419 18.85 -16.77 -8.60
C ALA A 419 19.34 -16.78 -10.05
N ARG A 420 20.62 -16.47 -10.26
CA ARG A 420 21.28 -16.62 -11.56
C ARG A 420 22.25 -17.79 -11.55
N THR A 421 22.45 -18.37 -12.72
CA THR A 421 23.36 -19.52 -12.97
C THR A 421 24.79 -19.27 -12.51
N TYR A 422 25.31 -18.07 -12.75
CA TYR A 422 26.62 -17.63 -12.28
C TYR A 422 26.48 -16.39 -11.40
N PRO A 423 26.70 -16.46 -10.07
CA PRO A 423 26.64 -15.31 -9.18
C PRO A 423 27.59 -14.19 -9.61
N ILE A 424 27.17 -12.93 -9.42
CA ILE A 424 28.01 -11.76 -9.72
C ILE A 424 28.12 -10.81 -8.53
N ARG A 425 29.21 -10.06 -8.48
CA ARG A 425 29.40 -8.90 -7.58
C ARG A 425 29.92 -7.71 -8.38
N VAL A 426 29.76 -6.51 -7.86
CA VAL A 426 30.30 -5.28 -8.48
C VAL A 426 31.84 -5.40 -8.53
N GLY A 427 32.49 -4.95 -9.61
CA GLY A 427 33.96 -4.96 -9.68
C GLY A 427 34.63 -4.12 -8.58
N GLY A 428 35.85 -4.51 -8.20
CA GLY A 428 36.64 -3.87 -7.14
C GLY A 428 36.54 -4.56 -5.78
N THR A 429 36.55 -3.77 -4.72
CA THR A 429 36.58 -4.19 -3.29
C THR A 429 35.23 -4.68 -2.76
N SER A 430 34.42 -5.31 -3.60
CA SER A 430 33.06 -5.70 -3.24
C SER A 430 32.96 -6.94 -2.35
N GLY A 431 34.06 -7.51 -1.87
CA GLY A 431 34.09 -8.70 -1.01
C GLY A 431 34.18 -10.03 -1.76
N ASP A 432 34.42 -11.12 -1.05
CA ASP A 432 34.58 -12.48 -1.61
C ASP A 432 33.23 -13.14 -2.00
N PHE A 433 33.21 -14.05 -2.96
CA PHE A 433 32.05 -14.86 -3.32
C PHE A 433 31.82 -16.07 -2.40
N GLN A 434 32.81 -16.43 -1.57
CA GLN A 434 32.91 -17.74 -0.92
C GLN A 434 32.76 -18.91 -1.92
N SER A 435 33.14 -18.66 -3.17
CA SER A 435 33.02 -19.56 -4.31
C SER A 435 34.22 -19.36 -5.23
N LYS A 436 34.34 -20.20 -6.24
CA LYS A 436 35.41 -20.09 -7.23
C LYS A 436 35.10 -18.95 -8.21
N GLU A 437 35.81 -17.83 -8.06
CA GLU A 437 35.79 -16.73 -9.04
C GLU A 437 36.39 -17.20 -10.37
N ILE A 438 35.78 -16.80 -11.48
CA ILE A 438 36.15 -17.21 -12.85
C ILE A 438 36.09 -16.02 -13.80
N ASP A 439 36.76 -16.12 -14.93
CA ASP A 439 36.72 -15.11 -15.97
C ASP A 439 35.53 -15.32 -16.92
N LEU A 440 35.03 -14.22 -17.49
CA LEU A 440 33.94 -14.26 -18.48
C LEU A 440 34.30 -15.10 -19.72
N ASP A 441 35.58 -15.17 -20.08
CA ASP A 441 36.05 -15.97 -21.21
C ASP A 441 35.81 -17.48 -21.01
N ILE A 442 35.82 -17.95 -19.74
CA ILE A 442 35.48 -19.34 -19.40
C ILE A 442 34.00 -19.60 -19.72
N ILE A 443 33.12 -18.66 -19.37
CA ILE A 443 31.68 -18.76 -19.64
C ILE A 443 31.43 -18.69 -21.15
N ALA A 444 32.11 -17.78 -21.87
CA ALA A 444 32.00 -17.67 -23.31
C ALA A 444 32.36 -19.00 -24.01
N HIS A 445 33.49 -19.60 -23.61
CA HIS A 445 33.92 -20.89 -24.13
C HIS A 445 32.92 -22.02 -23.84
N ARG A 446 32.41 -22.12 -22.60
CA ARG A 446 31.46 -23.18 -22.20
C ARG A 446 30.09 -23.03 -22.89
N SER A 447 29.58 -21.80 -22.96
CA SER A 447 28.25 -21.51 -23.52
C SER A 447 28.23 -21.44 -25.04
N GLY A 448 29.38 -21.22 -25.68
CA GLY A 448 29.48 -20.89 -27.10
C GLY A 448 28.99 -19.48 -27.47
N LEU A 449 28.79 -18.61 -26.47
CA LEU A 449 28.45 -17.19 -26.64
C LEU A 449 29.69 -16.37 -27.01
N ASP A 450 29.46 -15.23 -27.68
CA ASP A 450 30.52 -14.27 -28.00
C ASP A 450 31.03 -13.56 -26.72
N PRO A 451 32.35 -13.63 -26.42
CA PRO A 451 32.95 -12.93 -25.28
C PRO A 451 32.63 -11.43 -25.22
N GLU A 452 32.60 -10.75 -26.37
CA GLU A 452 32.33 -9.31 -26.43
C GLU A 452 30.88 -8.97 -26.09
N VAL A 453 29.95 -9.88 -26.43
CA VAL A 453 28.54 -9.77 -26.03
C VAL A 453 28.41 -9.96 -24.52
N LEU A 454 29.10 -10.94 -23.93
CA LEU A 454 29.10 -11.18 -22.48
C LEU A 454 29.69 -10.00 -21.69
N LYS A 455 30.81 -9.43 -22.13
CA LYS A 455 31.43 -8.25 -21.50
C LYS A 455 30.50 -7.05 -21.50
N LYS A 456 29.72 -6.83 -22.58
CA LYS A 456 28.72 -5.75 -22.65
C LYS A 456 27.50 -6.03 -21.76
N ARG A 457 27.09 -7.29 -21.62
CA ARG A 457 25.95 -7.72 -20.78
C ARG A 457 26.27 -7.61 -19.28
N GLU A 458 27.51 -7.87 -18.87
CA GLU A 458 27.94 -7.92 -17.46
C GLU A 458 28.53 -6.61 -16.92
N ILE A 459 27.83 -5.51 -17.18
CA ILE A 459 28.11 -4.18 -16.60
C ILE A 459 27.00 -3.81 -15.61
N THR A 460 27.36 -3.26 -14.45
CA THR A 460 26.37 -2.84 -13.45
C THR A 460 25.46 -1.74 -13.98
N THR A 461 24.17 -1.85 -13.67
CA THR A 461 23.15 -0.93 -14.20
C THR A 461 23.35 0.50 -13.69
N THR A 462 23.63 0.65 -12.39
CA THR A 462 23.72 1.95 -11.69
C THR A 462 25.12 2.56 -11.76
N THR A 463 26.18 1.77 -11.50
CA THR A 463 27.57 2.30 -11.39
C THR A 463 28.40 2.15 -12.66
N LYS A 464 27.88 1.47 -13.69
CA LYS A 464 28.58 1.20 -14.97
C LYS A 464 29.96 0.55 -14.81
N LYS A 465 30.16 -0.27 -13.78
CA LYS A 465 31.38 -1.05 -13.53
C LYS A 465 31.25 -2.46 -14.10
N ALA A 466 32.36 -3.04 -14.54
CA ALA A 466 32.43 -4.47 -14.86
C ALA A 466 32.08 -5.31 -13.62
N ARG A 467 31.38 -6.42 -13.81
CA ARG A 467 31.04 -7.37 -12.74
C ARG A 467 32.14 -8.43 -12.60
N ARG A 468 32.39 -8.82 -11.36
CA ARG A 468 33.09 -10.08 -11.04
C ARG A 468 32.07 -11.22 -11.10
N ILE A 469 32.51 -12.41 -11.46
CA ILE A 469 31.64 -13.58 -11.65
C ILE A 469 32.27 -14.84 -11.06
N ALA A 470 31.44 -15.73 -10.52
CA ALA A 470 31.90 -16.96 -9.88
C ALA A 470 31.05 -18.16 -10.31
N GLU A 471 31.57 -19.36 -10.05
CA GLU A 471 30.78 -20.60 -10.08
C GLU A 471 29.63 -20.53 -9.06
N PHE A 472 28.53 -21.23 -9.35
CA PHE A 472 27.36 -21.26 -8.47
C PHE A 472 27.72 -21.74 -7.06
N ASN A 473 27.32 -20.97 -6.05
CA ASN A 473 27.60 -21.30 -4.65
C ASN A 473 26.40 -22.00 -4.01
N TRP A 474 26.46 -23.34 -3.95
CA TRP A 474 25.42 -24.16 -3.36
C TRP A 474 25.19 -23.89 -1.87
N SER A 475 26.25 -23.62 -1.10
CA SER A 475 26.14 -23.34 0.33
C SER A 475 25.42 -22.01 0.59
N LEU A 476 25.76 -20.95 -0.15
CA LEU A 476 25.08 -19.67 -0.04
C LEU A 476 23.65 -19.73 -0.54
N PHE A 477 23.40 -20.44 -1.65
CA PHE A 477 22.05 -20.66 -2.17
C PHE A 477 21.18 -21.39 -1.15
N ARG A 478 21.71 -22.45 -0.51
CA ARG A 478 21.00 -23.18 0.55
C ARG A 478 20.69 -22.29 1.75
N LYS A 479 21.67 -21.50 2.22
CA LYS A 479 21.45 -20.52 3.30
C LYS A 479 20.36 -19.50 2.93
N ALA A 480 20.34 -19.03 1.68
CA ALA A 480 19.29 -18.13 1.20
C ALA A 480 17.92 -18.80 1.17
N CYS A 481 17.84 -20.10 0.82
CA CYS A 481 16.59 -20.87 0.93
C CYS A 481 16.12 -20.96 2.38
N GLU A 482 17.01 -21.17 3.34
CA GLU A 482 16.65 -21.29 4.76
C GLU A 482 16.15 -19.96 5.34
N LEU A 483 16.75 -18.84 4.93
CA LEU A 483 16.35 -17.50 5.38
C LEU A 483 15.03 -17.03 4.75
N ASN A 484 14.76 -17.40 3.51
CA ASN A 484 13.60 -16.88 2.76
C ASN A 484 12.47 -17.90 2.61
N SER A 485 12.71 -19.19 2.81
CA SER A 485 11.74 -20.28 2.60
C SER A 485 10.94 -20.14 1.30
N PRO A 486 11.62 -20.12 0.13
CA PRO A 486 10.96 -19.89 -1.16
C PRO A 486 9.93 -20.98 -1.45
N THR A 487 8.81 -20.60 -2.06
CA THR A 487 7.86 -21.55 -2.67
C THR A 487 8.25 -21.87 -4.12
N ASP A 488 8.98 -20.95 -4.74
CA ASP A 488 9.32 -20.97 -6.15
C ASP A 488 10.73 -20.40 -6.35
N ILE A 489 11.51 -21.02 -7.23
CA ILE A 489 12.76 -20.45 -7.73
C ILE A 489 12.53 -19.89 -9.13
N ALA A 490 12.98 -18.65 -9.35
CA ALA A 490 13.17 -18.10 -10.69
C ALA A 490 14.66 -18.16 -11.04
N LEU A 491 15.03 -19.05 -11.96
CA LEU A 491 16.41 -19.21 -12.41
C LEU A 491 16.65 -18.42 -13.68
N THR A 492 17.63 -17.52 -13.66
CA THR A 492 17.92 -16.63 -14.79
C THR A 492 19.30 -16.90 -15.38
N PHE A 493 19.50 -16.42 -16.61
CA PHE A 493 20.74 -16.55 -17.38
C PHE A 493 21.09 -18.01 -17.72
N VAL A 494 20.10 -18.83 -18.10
CA VAL A 494 20.40 -20.21 -18.52
C VAL A 494 21.10 -20.27 -19.89
N ASP A 495 21.06 -19.20 -20.68
CA ASP A 495 21.90 -19.02 -21.88
C ASP A 495 23.40 -19.06 -21.58
N TYR A 496 23.81 -18.80 -20.33
CA TYR A 496 25.21 -18.88 -19.94
C TYR A 496 25.72 -20.31 -19.75
N PHE A 497 24.82 -21.31 -19.74
CA PHE A 497 25.22 -22.71 -19.88
C PHE A 497 25.38 -23.11 -21.35
N SER A 498 24.49 -22.63 -22.22
CA SER A 498 24.54 -22.87 -23.66
C SER A 498 23.72 -21.82 -24.41
N LYS A 499 24.30 -21.24 -25.46
CA LYS A 499 23.60 -20.33 -26.39
C LYS A 499 22.35 -20.94 -27.01
N GLU A 500 22.26 -22.27 -27.07
CA GLU A 500 21.10 -22.96 -27.63
C GLU A 500 19.83 -22.69 -26.81
N ASN A 501 19.99 -22.42 -25.51
CA ASN A 501 18.87 -22.08 -24.63
C ASN A 501 18.20 -20.74 -24.99
N GLU A 502 18.86 -19.80 -25.69
CA GLU A 502 18.28 -18.49 -26.05
C GLU A 502 16.95 -18.63 -26.82
N LYS A 503 16.82 -19.71 -27.59
CA LYS A 503 15.63 -20.01 -28.40
C LYS A 503 14.59 -20.88 -27.69
N ALA A 504 14.92 -21.44 -26.53
CA ALA A 504 13.99 -22.27 -25.77
C ALA A 504 12.80 -21.44 -25.28
N ARG A 505 11.60 -21.99 -25.46
CA ARG A 505 10.31 -21.46 -24.96
C ARG A 505 9.54 -22.48 -24.14
N ARG A 506 10.01 -23.72 -24.08
CA ARG A 506 9.51 -24.79 -23.22
C ARG A 506 10.66 -25.51 -22.54
N TYR A 507 10.38 -26.13 -21.39
CA TYR A 507 11.39 -26.81 -20.58
C TYR A 507 12.10 -27.95 -21.32
N ASP A 508 11.38 -28.71 -22.15
CA ASP A 508 11.90 -29.83 -22.95
C ASP A 508 12.94 -29.39 -24.01
N GLN A 509 12.94 -28.10 -24.36
CA GLN A 509 13.86 -27.52 -25.34
C GLN A 509 15.20 -27.07 -24.73
N LEU A 510 15.34 -27.09 -23.41
CA LEU A 510 16.59 -26.76 -22.74
C LEU A 510 17.60 -27.89 -22.89
N THR A 511 18.89 -27.53 -22.96
CA THR A 511 19.95 -28.53 -23.08
C THR A 511 19.94 -29.51 -21.89
N PRO A 512 20.41 -30.75 -22.06
CA PRO A 512 20.46 -31.73 -20.96
C PRO A 512 21.20 -31.22 -19.72
N GLU A 513 22.32 -30.51 -19.90
CA GLU A 513 23.14 -29.95 -18.81
C GLU A 513 22.36 -28.89 -18.03
N THR A 514 21.59 -28.06 -18.74
CA THR A 514 20.76 -27.01 -18.14
C THR A 514 19.64 -27.63 -17.32
N ARG A 515 18.99 -28.68 -17.84
CA ARG A 515 17.94 -29.41 -17.12
C ARG A 515 18.51 -30.10 -15.88
N GLN A 516 19.68 -30.73 -15.98
CA GLN A 516 20.37 -31.32 -14.84
C GLN A 516 20.66 -30.27 -13.75
N PHE A 517 21.20 -29.10 -14.12
CA PHE A 517 21.45 -28.03 -13.16
C PHE A 517 20.16 -27.55 -12.47
N ILE A 518 19.07 -27.42 -13.23
CA ILE A 518 17.75 -27.09 -12.68
C ILE A 518 17.31 -28.14 -11.65
N GLU A 519 17.44 -29.44 -11.97
CA GLU A 519 17.11 -30.51 -11.02
C GLU A 519 17.95 -30.43 -9.73
N GLU A 520 19.24 -30.06 -9.84
CA GLU A 520 20.10 -29.86 -8.65
C GLU A 520 19.64 -28.66 -7.81
N VAL A 521 19.24 -27.56 -8.44
CA VAL A 521 18.63 -26.40 -7.76
C VAL A 521 17.32 -26.78 -7.07
N GLU A 522 16.47 -27.57 -7.74
CA GLU A 522 15.20 -28.07 -7.17
C GLU A 522 15.47 -28.99 -5.98
N ARG A 523 16.44 -29.92 -6.07
CA ARG A 523 16.85 -30.79 -4.95
C ARG A 523 17.43 -30.00 -3.78
N CYS A 524 18.25 -28.98 -4.05
CA CYS A 524 18.90 -28.17 -3.01
C CYS A 524 17.92 -27.26 -2.27
N SER A 525 16.99 -26.64 -3.00
CA SER A 525 15.97 -25.74 -2.43
C SER A 525 14.78 -26.48 -1.83
N GLY A 526 14.47 -27.68 -2.35
CA GLY A 526 13.27 -28.44 -2.00
C GLY A 526 12.00 -27.93 -2.69
N VAL A 527 12.11 -26.99 -3.64
CA VAL A 527 10.98 -26.42 -4.39
C VAL A 527 11.28 -26.35 -5.89
N LYS A 528 10.23 -26.15 -6.70
CA LYS A 528 10.35 -26.12 -8.17
C LYS A 528 11.08 -24.86 -8.65
N VAL A 529 11.86 -25.00 -9.73
CA VAL A 529 12.29 -23.87 -10.56
C VAL A 529 11.16 -23.59 -11.54
N SER A 530 10.25 -22.72 -11.13
CA SER A 530 9.00 -22.46 -11.84
C SER A 530 9.10 -21.38 -12.91
N LEU A 531 10.11 -20.51 -12.84
CA LEU A 531 10.37 -19.48 -13.85
C LEU A 531 11.82 -19.60 -14.33
N ILE A 532 12.03 -19.65 -15.64
CA ILE A 532 13.36 -19.83 -16.23
C ILE A 532 13.60 -18.77 -17.29
N SER A 533 14.51 -17.84 -17.04
CA SER A 533 14.88 -16.83 -18.03
C SER A 533 15.96 -17.35 -18.96
N THR A 534 15.65 -17.37 -20.26
CA THR A 534 16.48 -17.94 -21.33
C THR A 534 17.31 -16.92 -22.08
N GLY A 535 17.19 -15.62 -21.76
CA GLY A 535 17.92 -14.57 -22.46
C GLY A 535 17.36 -13.18 -22.16
N PHE A 536 17.80 -12.21 -22.95
CA PHE A 536 17.58 -10.77 -22.73
C PHE A 536 16.49 -10.20 -23.65
N ASP A 537 15.34 -10.87 -23.66
CA ASP A 537 14.20 -10.56 -24.51
C ASP A 537 12.90 -10.54 -23.70
N TYR A 538 11.90 -9.80 -24.17
CA TYR A 538 10.62 -9.65 -23.46
C TYR A 538 9.86 -10.98 -23.32
N ARG A 539 10.05 -11.95 -24.24
CA ARG A 539 9.45 -13.30 -24.22
C ARG A 539 10.39 -14.39 -23.71
N ALA A 540 11.60 -14.06 -23.26
CA ALA A 540 12.60 -15.04 -22.85
C ALA A 540 12.42 -15.55 -21.40
N ILE A 541 11.19 -15.91 -21.04
CA ILE A 541 10.87 -16.60 -19.78
C ILE A 541 10.01 -17.82 -20.10
N ILE A 542 10.47 -18.99 -19.67
CA ILE A 542 9.68 -20.22 -19.61
C ILE A 542 8.97 -20.22 -18.26
N ASP A 543 7.64 -20.25 -18.29
CA ASP A 543 6.79 -20.30 -17.11
C ASP A 543 6.20 -21.70 -16.89
N ARG A 544 6.63 -22.34 -15.81
CA ARG A 544 6.24 -23.69 -15.36
C ARG A 544 5.39 -23.65 -14.09
N ARG A 545 4.90 -22.49 -13.66
CA ARG A 545 4.12 -22.36 -12.40
C ARG A 545 2.84 -23.20 -12.38
N ASN A 546 2.29 -23.51 -13.56
CA ASN A 546 1.07 -24.31 -13.73
C ASN A 546 1.33 -25.75 -14.21
N TRP A 547 2.59 -26.21 -14.26
CA TRP A 547 2.98 -27.52 -14.80
C TRP A 547 3.18 -28.59 -13.73
#